data_AF-A0A7W6ALW1-F1
#
_entry.id   AF-A0A7W6ALW1-F1
#
_cell.length_a   1.000
_cell.length_b   1.000
_cell.length_c   1.000
_cell.angle_alpha   90.00
_cell.angle_beta   90.00
_cell.angle_gamma   90.00
#
_symmetry.space_group_name_H-M   'P 1'
#
loop_
_entity.id
_entity.type
_entity.pdbx_description
1 polymer ?
#
loop_
_entity_poly.entity_id
_entity_poly.type
_entity_poly.pdbx_seq_one_letter_code
_entity_poly.pdbx_strand_id
1 'polypeptide(L)'
;MAIEPDAKTGVHHHGALESVIYIVSGKARMRWGERLEYVAEAGPGDFIFVPPYVPHQEINASTDEPLHCVLVRSDNEAVVVNLPDVDPVERPESVYWVDPIHKHPKGTDRA
;
A
#
# COMPACT_ATOMS: atom_id res chain seq x y z
N MET A 1 -4.01 11.60 6.96
CA MET A 1 -4.50 11.43 5.59
C MET A 1 -5.81 10.66 5.65
N ALA A 2 -6.79 11.02 4.81
CA ALA A 2 -8.04 10.30 4.62
C ALA A 2 -8.16 9.93 3.13
N ILE A 3 -8.57 8.70 2.83
CA ILE A 3 -8.74 8.18 1.47
C ILE A 3 -10.18 7.69 1.34
N GLU A 4 -10.89 8.21 0.34
CA GLU A 4 -12.30 7.89 0.08
C GLU A 4 -12.51 6.39 -0.22
N PRO A 5 -13.72 5.85 -0.03
CA PRO A 5 -14.04 4.47 -0.41
C PRO A 5 -13.73 4.20 -1.88
N ASP A 6 -13.17 3.01 -2.15
CA ASP A 6 -12.76 2.52 -3.47
C ASP A 6 -11.75 3.41 -4.24
N ALA A 7 -11.20 4.43 -3.57
CA ALA A 7 -10.22 5.31 -4.19
C ALA A 7 -8.84 4.65 -4.25
N LYS A 8 -8.09 5.00 -5.30
CA LYS A 8 -6.70 4.60 -5.50
C LYS A 8 -5.87 5.74 -6.08
N THR A 9 -4.60 5.78 -5.74
CA THR A 9 -3.64 6.70 -6.34
C THR A 9 -3.18 6.23 -7.73
N GLY A 10 -2.54 7.13 -8.49
CA GLY A 10 -1.73 6.73 -9.64
C GLY A 10 -0.44 6.05 -9.19
N VAL A 11 0.24 5.35 -10.10
CA VAL A 11 1.54 4.76 -9.80
C VAL A 11 2.56 5.87 -9.58
N HIS A 12 3.30 5.82 -8.48
CA HIS A 12 4.30 6.83 -8.19
C HIS A 12 5.39 6.33 -7.23
N HIS A 13 6.41 7.16 -7.05
CA HIS A 13 7.39 7.04 -5.96
C HIS A 13 7.72 8.42 -5.37
N HIS A 14 8.40 8.44 -4.22
CA HIS A 14 8.74 9.65 -3.49
C HIS A 14 10.23 10.03 -3.59
N GLY A 15 10.86 9.71 -4.71
CA GLY A 15 12.31 9.91 -4.90
C GLY A 15 13.13 9.18 -3.83
N ALA A 16 14.06 9.91 -3.21
CA ALA A 16 14.94 9.39 -2.15
C ALA A 16 14.26 9.26 -0.78
N LEU A 17 13.01 9.71 -0.63
CA LEU A 17 12.33 9.72 0.67
C LEU A 17 11.89 8.32 1.09
N GLU A 18 12.02 8.04 2.38
CA GLU A 18 11.38 6.92 3.03
C GLU A 18 10.02 7.35 3.58
N SER A 19 9.01 6.49 3.48
CA SER A 19 7.68 6.77 4.06
C SER A 19 7.21 5.63 4.96
N VAL A 20 6.55 5.99 6.05
CA VAL A 20 5.83 5.07 6.93
C VAL A 20 4.38 5.50 7.01
N ILE A 21 3.47 4.58 6.74
CA ILE A 21 2.03 4.77 6.83
C ILE A 21 1.53 3.92 8.00
N TYR A 22 0.96 4.57 9.01
CA TYR A 22 0.26 3.90 10.10
C TYR A 22 -1.25 3.93 9.87
N ILE A 23 -1.91 2.77 9.93
CA ILE A 23 -3.34 2.66 9.68
C ILE A 23 -4.10 2.94 10.98
N VAL A 24 -4.90 4.00 10.97
CA VAL A 24 -5.72 4.41 12.13
C VAL A 24 -7.07 3.70 12.10
N SER A 25 -7.74 3.68 10.94
CA SER A 25 -9.01 2.99 10.73
C SER A 25 -9.22 2.67 9.25
N GLY A 26 -10.11 1.72 8.94
CA GLY A 26 -10.42 1.31 7.56
C GLY A 26 -9.52 0.18 7.06
N LYS A 27 -9.45 0.02 5.73
CA LYS A 27 -8.75 -1.10 5.08
C LYS A 27 -7.84 -0.59 3.95
N ALA A 28 -6.53 -0.59 4.19
CA ALA A 28 -5.56 -0.26 3.16
C ALA A 28 -5.22 -1.49 2.32
N ARG A 29 -4.96 -1.26 1.04
CA ARG A 29 -4.27 -2.19 0.14
C ARG A 29 -3.15 -1.44 -0.56
N MET A 30 -1.95 -2.00 -0.49
CA MET A 30 -0.79 -1.47 -1.19
C MET A 30 -0.46 -2.41 -2.34
N ARG A 31 -0.21 -1.84 -3.53
CA ARG A 31 0.47 -2.54 -4.62
C ARG A 31 1.85 -1.95 -4.83
N TRP A 32 2.86 -2.77 -5.12
CA TRP A 32 4.22 -2.30 -5.35
C TRP A 32 5.02 -3.23 -6.26
N GLY A 33 6.21 -2.76 -6.66
CA GLY A 33 7.09 -3.43 -7.61
C GLY A 33 7.14 -2.69 -8.95
N GLU A 34 8.10 -3.03 -9.80
CA GLU A 34 8.32 -2.34 -11.08
C GLU A 34 7.08 -2.32 -11.98
N ARG A 35 6.24 -3.35 -11.86
CA ARG A 35 4.95 -3.52 -12.55
C ARG A 35 3.81 -3.77 -11.57
N LEU A 36 3.92 -3.29 -10.33
CA LEU A 36 2.92 -3.51 -9.27
C LEU A 36 2.59 -5.00 -9.05
N GLU A 37 3.59 -5.87 -9.19
CA GLU A 37 3.46 -7.31 -9.15
C GLU A 37 3.17 -7.87 -7.76
N TYR A 38 3.30 -7.08 -6.70
CA TYR A 38 2.99 -7.47 -5.34
C TYR A 38 1.81 -6.70 -4.77
N VAL A 39 1.05 -7.34 -3.88
CA VAL A 39 -0.07 -6.73 -3.16
C VAL A 39 -0.16 -7.23 -1.73
N ALA A 40 -0.51 -6.35 -0.81
CA ALA A 40 -0.79 -6.67 0.59
C ALA A 40 -1.90 -5.77 1.12
N GLU A 41 -2.62 -6.25 2.14
CA GLU A 41 -3.62 -5.47 2.85
C GLU A 41 -3.15 -5.18 4.28
N ALA A 42 -3.52 -4.01 4.79
CA ALA A 42 -3.20 -3.57 6.14
C ALA A 42 -4.45 -2.98 6.80
N GLY A 43 -4.67 -3.34 8.06
CA GLY A 43 -5.77 -2.89 8.90
C GLY A 43 -5.31 -2.01 10.06
N PRO A 44 -6.24 -1.60 10.94
CA PRO A 44 -5.93 -0.70 12.05
C PRO A 44 -4.84 -1.26 12.98
N GLY A 45 -3.83 -0.45 13.27
CA GLY A 45 -2.66 -0.84 14.06
C GLY A 45 -1.44 -1.25 13.23
N ASP A 46 -1.62 -1.51 11.93
CA ASP A 46 -0.54 -1.94 11.04
C ASP A 46 0.30 -0.76 10.54
N PHE A 47 1.53 -1.08 10.12
CA PHE A 47 2.45 -0.15 9.49
C PHE A 47 2.79 -0.63 8.07
N ILE A 48 2.86 0.30 7.13
CA ILE A 48 3.39 0.08 5.79
C ILE A 48 4.65 0.92 5.65
N PHE A 49 5.77 0.27 5.33
CA PHE A 49 7.01 0.96 4.97
C PHE A 49 7.16 1.01 3.46
N VAL A 50 7.43 2.21 2.93
CA VAL A 50 7.69 2.45 1.51
C VAL A 50 9.15 2.90 1.37
N PRO A 51 10.04 2.05 0.81
CA PRO A 51 11.43 2.41 0.57
C PRO A 51 11.59 3.46 -0.54
N PRO A 52 12.76 4.10 -0.64
CA PRO A 52 13.06 5.04 -1.71
C PRO A 52 12.88 4.42 -3.09
N TYR A 53 12.38 5.22 -4.02
CA TYR A 53 12.19 4.89 -5.45
C TYR A 53 11.24 3.73 -5.77
N VAL A 54 10.67 3.04 -4.80
CA VAL A 54 9.76 1.91 -5.05
C VAL A 54 8.46 2.42 -5.69
N PRO A 55 8.12 1.98 -6.92
CA PRO A 55 6.82 2.27 -7.51
C PRO A 55 5.71 1.61 -6.68
N HIS A 56 4.68 2.37 -6.33
CA HIS A 56 3.57 1.87 -5.54
C HIS A 56 2.24 2.55 -5.85
N GLN A 57 1.15 1.96 -5.36
CA GLN A 57 -0.20 2.51 -5.32
C GLN A 57 -0.85 2.23 -3.96
N GLU A 58 -1.33 3.27 -3.30
CA GLU A 58 -2.26 3.17 -2.18
C GLU A 58 -3.69 3.03 -2.70
N ILE A 59 -4.41 2.07 -2.11
CA ILE A 59 -5.78 1.75 -2.45
C ILE A 59 -6.56 1.66 -1.14
N ASN A 60 -7.72 2.31 -1.07
CA ASN A 60 -8.72 1.96 -0.07
C ASN A 60 -9.46 0.72 -0.56
N ALA A 61 -9.29 -0.40 0.15
CA ALA A 61 -9.89 -1.67 -0.23
C ALA A 61 -11.34 -1.84 0.26
N SER A 62 -11.87 -0.88 1.03
CA SER A 62 -13.28 -0.79 1.35
C SER A 62 -14.01 0.03 0.29
N THR A 63 -15.21 -0.41 -0.07
CA THR A 63 -16.10 0.27 -1.04
C THR A 63 -17.10 1.21 -0.38
N ASP A 64 -17.15 1.23 0.95
CA ASP A 64 -18.19 1.87 1.75
C ASP A 64 -17.66 2.74 2.91
N GLU A 65 -16.44 2.50 3.39
CA GLU A 65 -15.85 3.18 4.54
C GLU A 65 -14.54 3.90 4.17
N PRO A 66 -14.28 5.09 4.73
CA PRO A 66 -13.04 5.81 4.51
C PRO A 66 -11.86 5.13 5.20
N LEU A 67 -10.68 5.25 4.59
CA LEU A 67 -9.40 4.84 5.16
C LEU A 67 -8.72 6.05 5.81
N HIS A 68 -8.42 5.96 7.11
CA HIS A 68 -7.65 6.97 7.82
C HIS A 68 -6.27 6.45 8.21
N CYS A 69 -5.26 7.26 7.94
CA CYS A 69 -3.87 6.92 8.21
C CYS A 69 -3.03 8.13 8.62
N VAL A 70 -1.95 7.86 9.35
CA VAL A 70 -0.86 8.82 9.60
C VAL A 70 0.26 8.51 8.63
N LEU A 71 0.71 9.51 7.89
CA LEU A 71 1.82 9.40 6.95
C LEU A 71 3.01 10.17 7.52
N VAL A 72 4.12 9.48 7.68
CA VAL A 72 5.41 10.05 8.10
C VAL A 72 6.38 9.89 6.96
N ARG A 73 7.15 10.95 6.67
CA ARG A 73 8.23 10.95 5.68
C ARG A 73 9.54 11.29 6.37
N SER A 74 10.66 10.80 5.80
CA SER A 74 12.00 11.08 6.30
C SER A 74 12.41 12.56 6.20
N ASP A 75 11.72 13.34 5.37
CA ASP A 75 11.88 14.79 5.24
C ASP A 75 10.52 15.46 4.97
N ASN A 76 10.48 16.79 5.01
CA ASN A 76 9.30 17.62 4.77
C ASN A 76 9.07 17.95 3.28
N GLU A 77 9.95 17.51 2.38
CA GLU A 77 9.77 17.73 0.95
C GLU A 77 8.58 16.92 0.39
N ALA A 78 7.71 17.59 -0.37
CA ALA A 78 6.56 16.97 -1.02
C ALA A 78 6.93 16.39 -2.39
N VAL A 79 7.82 15.40 -2.41
CA VAL A 79 8.25 14.74 -3.66
C VAL A 79 7.23 13.70 -4.09
N VAL A 80 6.68 13.85 -5.30
CA VAL A 80 5.86 12.83 -5.96
C VAL A 80 6.29 12.75 -7.42
N VAL A 81 6.75 11.57 -7.84
CA VAL A 81 7.09 11.29 -9.23
C VAL A 81 6.06 10.31 -9.76
N ASN A 82 5.18 10.80 -10.64
CA ASN A 82 4.14 9.99 -11.26
C ASN A 82 4.74 9.13 -12.38
N LEU A 83 4.29 7.88 -12.47
CA LEU A 83 4.75 6.88 -13.45
C LEU A 83 3.56 6.41 -14.31
N PRO A 84 3.07 7.24 -15.25
CA PRO A 84 1.86 6.94 -16.02
C PRO A 84 2.01 5.75 -16.98
N ASP A 85 3.24 5.40 -17.34
CA ASP A 85 3.54 4.37 -18.36
C ASP A 85 3.81 2.98 -17.77
N VAL A 86 3.63 2.81 -16.45
CA VAL A 86 3.77 1.49 -15.81
C VAL A 86 2.60 0.60 -16.24
N ASP A 87 2.91 -0.51 -16.90
CA ASP A 87 1.95 -1.57 -17.25
C ASP A 87 1.81 -2.58 -16.10
N PRO A 88 0.73 -2.52 -15.30
CA PRO A 88 0.62 -3.33 -14.08
C PRO A 88 0.35 -4.80 -14.40
N VAL A 89 0.90 -5.70 -13.60
CA VAL A 89 0.52 -7.11 -13.64
C VAL A 89 -0.97 -7.24 -13.31
N GLU A 90 -1.73 -7.97 -14.13
CA GLU A 90 -3.18 -8.14 -13.94
C GLU A 90 -3.50 -8.84 -12.61
N ARG A 91 -2.68 -9.85 -12.24
CA ARG A 91 -2.84 -10.66 -11.04
C ARG A 91 -1.57 -10.57 -10.17
N PRO A 92 -1.47 -9.56 -9.30
CA PRO A 92 -0.32 -9.44 -8.42
C PRO A 92 -0.27 -10.59 -7.40
N GLU A 93 0.94 -10.96 -7.00
CA GLU A 93 1.20 -11.89 -5.92
C GLU A 93 0.76 -11.27 -4.58
N SER A 94 -0.05 -12.01 -3.81
CA SER A 94 -0.45 -11.58 -2.47
C SER A 94 0.65 -11.93 -1.47
N VAL A 95 1.24 -10.92 -0.86
CA VAL A 95 2.27 -11.06 0.17
C VAL A 95 1.63 -10.90 1.54
N TYR A 96 1.92 -11.83 2.44
CA TYR A 96 1.43 -11.81 3.80
C TYR A 96 2.58 -11.66 4.78
N TRP A 97 2.50 -10.64 5.63
CA TRP A 97 3.36 -10.56 6.81
C TRP A 97 2.82 -11.50 7.88
N VAL A 98 3.55 -12.59 8.15
CA VAL A 98 3.13 -13.60 9.12
C VAL A 98 3.98 -13.50 10.38
N ASP A 99 3.35 -13.13 11.49
CA ASP A 99 3.98 -13.01 12.80
C ASP A 99 3.00 -13.42 13.93
N PRO A 100 3.35 -13.32 15.23
CA PRO A 100 2.45 -13.69 16.32
C PRO A 100 1.11 -12.95 16.39
N ILE A 101 1.03 -11.73 15.86
CA ILE A 101 -0.17 -10.88 15.84
C ILE A 101 -0.86 -10.90 14.46
N HIS A 102 -0.13 -11.16 13.38
CA HIS A 102 -0.63 -11.30 12.01
C HIS A 102 -0.60 -12.76 11.57
N LYS A 103 -1.69 -13.49 11.81
CA LYS A 103 -1.81 -14.87 11.33
C LYS A 103 -2.03 -14.88 9.83
N HIS A 104 -1.40 -15.82 9.14
CA HIS A 104 -1.71 -16.08 7.74
C HIS A 104 -3.23 -16.31 7.58
N PRO A 105 -3.88 -15.69 6.57
CA PRO A 105 -5.28 -15.96 6.30
C PRO A 105 -5.49 -17.47 6.07
N LYS A 106 -6.50 -18.05 6.72
CA LYS A 106 -6.78 -19.48 6.59
C LYS A 106 -7.46 -19.78 5.24
N GLY A 107 -6.75 -20.45 4.33
CA GLY A 107 -7.23 -20.95 3.02
C GLY A 107 -7.27 -19.87 1.93
N THR A 108 -6.75 -20.06 0.72
CA THR A 108 -6.68 -21.28 -0.09
C THR A 108 -5.25 -21.60 -0.54
N ASP A 109 -4.69 -22.71 -0.09
CA ASP A 109 -3.65 -23.39 -0.87
C ASP A 109 -4.25 -23.71 -2.25
N ARG A 110 -3.72 -23.09 -3.30
CA ARG A 110 -3.91 -23.63 -4.64
C ARG A 110 -2.95 -24.80 -4.77
N ALA A 111 -3.53 -25.98 -5.00
CA ALA A 111 -2.85 -27.11 -5.61
C ALA A 111 -2.20 -26.72 -6.95
#